data_AF-A0A1I1CB96-F1
#
_entry.id   AF-A0A1I1CB96-F1
#
_cell.length_a   1.000
_cell.length_b   1.000
_cell.length_c   1.000
_cell.angle_alpha   90.00
_cell.angle_beta   90.00
_cell.angle_gamma   90.00
#
_symmetry.space_group_name_H-M   'P 1'
#
loop_
_entity.id
_entity.type
_entity.pdbx_description
1 polymer ?
#
loop_
_entity_poly.entity_id
_entity_poly.type
_entity_poly.pdbx_seq_one_letter_code
_entity_poly.pdbx_strand_id
1 'polypeptide(L)' 'MGKKLFSVYDVLVQGVGQGLSGYELYNFVMGRCKASSNKRICRASLLAMSDAPFLDRNALEGIYSIATDQRMRCSG' A
#
# COMPACT_ATOMS: atom_id res chain seq x y z
N MET A 1 -15.10 -1.45 -13.46
CA MET A 1 -14.35 -1.20 -12.20
C MET A 1 -12.87 -1.13 -12.58
N GLY A 2 -12.14 -0.02 -12.41
CA GLY A 2 -10.71 -0.09 -12.78
C GLY A 2 -9.90 1.19 -12.62
N LYS A 3 -10.32 2.31 -13.23
CA LYS A 3 -9.46 3.51 -13.33
C LYS A 3 -8.99 4.08 -11.99
N LYS A 4 -9.87 4.13 -10.98
CA LYS A 4 -9.52 4.63 -9.64
C LYS A 4 -8.64 3.64 -8.85
N LEU A 5 -8.77 2.33 -9.06
CA LEU A 5 -7.93 1.34 -8.41
C LEU A 5 -6.54 1.31 -9.04
N PHE A 6 -6.47 1.35 -10.38
CA PHE A 6 -5.22 1.46 -11.12
C PHE A 6 -4.48 2.75 -10.81
N SER A 7 -5.18 3.88 -10.66
CA SER A 7 -4.54 5.14 -10.22
C SER A 7 -3.94 5.04 -8.82
N VAL A 8 -4.61 4.35 -7.89
CA VAL A 8 -4.06 4.10 -6.55
C VAL A 8 -2.89 3.14 -6.61
N TYR A 9 -2.97 2.11 -7.46
CA TYR A 9 -1.90 1.15 -7.71
C TYR A 9 -0.64 1.83 -8.29
N ASP A 10 -0.78 2.66 -9.31
CA ASP A 10 0.33 3.39 -9.94
C ASP A 10 1.05 4.29 -8.93
N VAL A 11 0.29 5.07 -8.15
CA VAL A 11 0.84 5.91 -7.08
C VAL A 11 1.51 5.08 -5.99
N LEU A 12 0.96 3.91 -5.68
CA LEU A 12 1.52 3.00 -4.68
C LEU A 12 2.85 2.41 -5.16
N VAL A 13 2.94 1.97 -6.42
CA VAL A 13 4.17 1.48 -7.05
C VAL A 13 5.22 2.60 -7.12
N GLN A 14 4.82 3.84 -7.46
CA GLN A 14 5.72 5.00 -7.44
C GLN A 14 6.26 5.29 -6.03
N GLY A 15 5.43 5.15 -4.99
CA GLY A 15 5.84 5.36 -3.60
C GLY A 15 6.84 4.28 -3.15
N VAL A 16 6.55 3.01 -3.46
CA VAL A 16 7.46 1.90 -3.18
C VAL A 16 8.78 2.06 -3.94
N GLY A 17 8.74 2.48 -5.21
CA GLY A 17 9.93 2.76 -6.01
C GLY A 17 10.78 3.94 -5.50
N GLN A 18 10.19 4.82 -4.69
CA GLN A 18 10.91 5.89 -3.96
C GLN A 18 11.49 5.40 -2.63
N GLY A 19 11.33 4.13 -2.28
CA GLY A 19 11.76 3.55 -1.00
C GLY A 19 10.79 3.83 0.15
N LEU A 20 9.58 4.35 -0.12
CA LEU A 20 8.58 4.60 0.91
C LEU A 20 7.94 3.28 1.35
N SER A 21 7.77 3.13 2.66
CA SER A 21 7.12 1.97 3.27
C SER A 21 6.22 2.41 4.43
N GLY A 22 5.48 1.48 5.03
CA GLY A 22 4.81 1.79 6.28
C GLY A 22 3.71 2.85 6.16
N TYR A 23 3.71 3.73 7.16
CA TYR A 23 2.81 4.89 7.26
C TYR A 23 3.13 5.99 6.23
N GLU A 24 4.39 6.10 5.80
CA GLU A 24 4.81 7.10 4.80
C GLU A 24 4.22 6.80 3.43
N LEU A 25 4.24 5.52 3.03
CA LEU A 25 3.60 5.07 1.79
C LEU A 25 2.08 5.32 1.83
N TYR A 26 1.45 5.06 2.97
CA TYR A 26 0.02 5.32 3.16
C TYR A 26 -0.32 6.81 2.99
N ASN A 27 0.43 7.70 3.65
CA ASN A 27 0.22 9.15 3.53
C ASN A 27 0.51 9.66 2.12
N PHE A 28 1.53 9.13 1.45
CA PHE A 28 1.84 9.48 0.06
C PHE A 28 0.68 9.15 -0.89
N VAL A 29 0.13 7.94 -0.77
CA VAL A 29 -1.00 7.49 -1.58
C VAL A 29 -2.27 8.29 -1.26
N MET A 30 -2.55 8.54 0.02
CA MET A 30 -3.70 9.34 0.46
C MET A 30 -3.59 10.80 -0.01
N GLY A 31 -2.40 11.40 0.03
CA GLY A 31 -2.16 12.78 -0.40
C GLY A 31 -2.31 12.96 -1.92
N ARG A 32 -1.90 11.97 -2.72
CA ARG A 32 -2.00 12.02 -4.19
C ARG A 32 -3.34 11.56 -4.73
N CYS A 33 -4.04 10.65 -4.04
CA CYS A 33 -5.33 10.14 -4.46
C CYS A 33 -6.42 10.53 -3.45
N LYS A 34 -7.08 11.68 -3.65
CA LYS A 34 -8.28 12.09 -2.88
C LYS A 34 -9.44 11.07 -2.93
N ALA A 35 -9.43 10.17 -3.90
CA ALA A 35 -10.40 9.09 -4.05
C ALA A 35 -9.88 7.75 -3.49
N SER A 36 -8.78 7.72 -2.74
CA SER A 36 -8.32 6.49 -2.10
C SER A 36 -9.14 6.26 -0.82
N SER A 37 -9.86 5.14 -0.78
CA SER A 37 -10.51 4.65 0.43
C SER A 37 -9.66 3.50 0.95
N ASN A 38 -9.59 3.29 2.27
CA ASN A 38 -8.81 2.19 2.86
C ASN A 38 -9.01 0.85 2.14
N LYS A 39 -10.25 0.50 1.77
CA LYS A 39 -10.54 -0.71 0.98
C LYS A 39 -9.84 -0.77 -0.38
N ARG A 40 -9.68 0.37 -1.07
CA ARG A 40 -8.96 0.45 -2.36
C ARG A 40 -7.46 0.38 -2.17
N ILE A 41 -6.92 0.99 -1.12
CA ILE A 41 -5.49 0.91 -0.80
C ILE A 41 -5.13 -0.54 -0.46
N CYS A 42 -5.90 -1.22 0.39
CA CYS A 42 -5.69 -2.63 0.68
C CYS A 42 -5.77 -3.49 -0.59
N ARG A 43 -6.77 -3.27 -1.46
CA ARG A 43 -6.87 -4.01 -2.73
C ARG A 43 -5.71 -3.72 -3.68
N ALA A 44 -5.28 -2.47 -3.80
CA ALA A 44 -4.13 -2.09 -4.63
C ALA A 44 -2.82 -2.66 -4.08
N SER A 45 -2.67 -2.71 -2.75
CA SER A 45 -1.52 -3.33 -2.08
C SER A 45 -1.49 -4.83 -2.33
N LEU A 46 -2.63 -5.52 -2.19
CA LEU A 46 -2.76 -6.94 -2.52
C LEU A 46 -2.48 -7.22 -4.00
N LEU A 47 -2.92 -6.31 -4.88
CA LEU A 47 -2.65 -6.40 -6.31
C LEU A 47 -1.14 -6.25 -6.58
N ALA A 48 -0.48 -5.25 -5.96
CA ALA A 48 0.96 -5.03 -6.06
C ALA A 48 1.80 -6.16 -5.47
N MET A 49 1.29 -6.88 -4.46
CA MET A 49 1.92 -8.10 -3.95
C MET A 49 1.74 -9.29 -4.91
N SER A 50 0.66 -9.31 -5.71
CA SER A 50 0.32 -10.40 -6.63
C SER A 50 0.93 -10.21 -8.03
N ASP A 51 1.07 -8.95 -8.48
CA ASP A 51 1.83 -8.58 -9.67
C ASP A 51 3.32 -8.66 -9.30
N ALA A 52 3.93 -9.77 -9.72
CA ALA A 52 5.24 -10.21 -9.24
C ALA A 52 6.52 -9.55 -9.82
N PRO A 53 6.57 -8.41 -10.55
CA PRO A 53 7.87 -7.85 -10.95
C PRO A 53 8.54 -6.93 -9.91
N PHE A 54 7.87 -6.54 -8.80
CA PHE A 54 8.40 -5.58 -7.80
C PHE A 54 8.69 -6.18 -6.42
N LEU A 55 8.92 -7.49 -6.35
CA LEU A 55 9.18 -8.20 -5.09
C LEU A 55 10.63 -8.02 -4.62
N ASP A 56 10.94 -6.81 -4.16
CA ASP A 56 12.03 -6.64 -3.22
C ASP A 56 11.53 -7.09 -1.84
N ARG A 57 12.18 -8.08 -1.24
CA ARG A 57 11.73 -8.81 -0.04
C ARG A 57 11.42 -7.89 1.13
N ASN A 58 12.12 -6.75 1.19
CA ASN A 58 11.96 -5.70 2.19
C ASN A 58 10.60 -4.99 2.13
N ALA A 59 10.03 -4.79 0.94
CA ALA A 59 8.73 -4.15 0.78
C ALA A 59 7.60 -5.03 1.34
N LEU A 60 7.74 -6.35 1.19
CA LEU A 60 6.79 -7.32 1.73
C LEU A 60 6.80 -7.34 3.26
N GLU A 61 8.00 -7.29 3.86
CA GLU A 61 8.18 -7.28 5.31
C GLU A 61 7.60 -6.02 5.93
N GLY A 62 7.76 -4.86 5.27
CA GLY A 62 7.13 -3.60 5.69
C GLY A 62 5.60 -3.66 5.69
N ILE A 63 4.99 -4.20 4.62
CA ILE A 63 3.52 -4.34 4.53
C ILE A 63 2.99 -5.32 5.58
N TYR A 64 3.70 -6.43 5.82
CA TYR A 64 3.32 -7.41 6.83
C TYR A 64 3.42 -6.84 8.25
N SER A 65 4.45 -6.02 8.52
CA SER A 65 4.61 -5.34 9.82
C SER A 65 3.44 -4.39 10.11
N ILE A 66 2.99 -3.61 9.13
CA ILE A 66 1.80 -2.74 9.27
C ILE A 66 0.55 -3.57 9.60
N ALA A 67 0.34 -4.68 8.88
CA ALA A 67 -0.82 -5.53 9.09
C ALA A 67 -0.81 -6.21 10.47
N THR A 68 0.37 -6.45 11.03
CA THR A 68 0.53 -7.10 12.34
C THR A 68 0.43 -6.09 13.49
N ASP A 69 1.00 -4.89 13.35
CA ASP A 69 0.92 -3.83 14.37
C ASP A 69 -0.52 -3.30 14.54
N GLN A 70 -1.28 -3.20 13.45
CA GLN A 70 -2.70 -2.85 13.52
C GLN A 70 -3.56 -3.88 14.26
N ARG A 71 -3.12 -5.15 14.34
CA ARG A 71 -3.81 -6.17 15.13
C ARG A 71 -3.53 -6.03 16.63
N MET A 72 -2.34 -5.54 17.00
CA MET A 72 -1.95 -5.38 18.41
C MET A 72 -2.48 -4.10 19.04
N ARG A 73 -2.72 -3.03 18.26
CA ARG A 73 -3.29 -1.77 18.76
C ARG A 73 -4.82 -1.74 18.92
N CYS A 74 -5.54 -2.77 18.49
CA CYS A 74 -6.99 -2.91 18.71
C CYS A 74 -7.37 -3.75 19.95
N SER A 75 -6.44 -3.95 20.90
CA SER A 75 -6.69 -4.67 22.16
C SER A 75 -6.26 -3.88 23.40
N GLY A 76 -6.35 -2.55 23.36
CA GLY A 76 -6.19 -1.66 24.52
C GLY A 76 -7.40 -0.75 24.66
#